data_AF-A0A3D1INR4-F1
#
_entry.id   AF-A0A3D1INR4-F1
#
_cell.length_a   1.000
_cell.length_b   1.000
_cell.length_c   1.000
_cell.angle_alpha   90.00
_cell.angle_beta   90.00
_cell.angle_gamma   90.00
#
_symmetry.space_group_name_H-M   'P 1'
#
loop_
_entity.id
_entity.type
_entity.pdbx_description
1 polymer ?
#
loop_
_entity_poly.entity_id
_entity_poly.type
_entity_poly.pdbx_seq_one_letter_code
_entity_poly.pdbx_strand_id
1 'polypeptide(L)'
;MNRFFLIFTLIAPFALQPCVAEPLALVQAHCVKCHGQDGKVKGKVNLLPFKTLADMQARPVLLEDMIAVLEDREMPPEDEPAMQAADRQQLIEALRGLLSSAAKEQAFLATPMRRMNRFQYNNAVVDLLELDRDIFQMNERLMRRRSEYFNPASKKMPNEVRVSSRPLSKDIDNQRPEGFRGVSAFPQDKRA
;
A
#
# COMPACT_ATOMS: atom_id res chain seq x y z
N MET A 1 -47.68 15.70 -57.50
CA MET A 1 -46.53 14.77 -57.56
C MET A 1 -45.90 14.68 -56.19
N ASN A 2 -45.91 13.47 -55.64
CA ASN A 2 -45.66 13.10 -54.24
C ASN A 2 -44.30 13.57 -53.70
N ARG A 3 -44.29 14.14 -52.49
CA ARG A 3 -43.08 14.25 -51.66
C ARG A 3 -43.22 13.29 -50.47
N PHE A 4 -42.63 12.12 -50.61
CA PHE A 4 -42.46 11.11 -49.57
C PHE A 4 -41.45 11.65 -48.52
N PHE A 5 -41.88 11.84 -47.28
CA PHE A 5 -40.99 12.11 -46.15
C PHE A 5 -40.52 10.76 -45.58
N LEU A 6 -39.28 10.38 -45.88
CA LEU A 6 -38.61 9.25 -45.23
C LEU A 6 -38.12 9.71 -43.85
N ILE A 7 -38.82 9.27 -42.80
CA ILE A 7 -38.36 9.42 -41.42
C ILE A 7 -37.32 8.31 -41.19
N PHE A 8 -36.04 8.69 -41.18
CA PHE A 8 -34.94 7.81 -40.81
C PHE A 8 -34.86 7.76 -39.29
N THR A 9 -35.50 6.77 -38.67
CA THR A 9 -35.34 6.51 -37.23
C THR A 9 -33.95 5.96 -36.98
N LEU A 10 -33.08 6.83 -36.46
CA LEU A 10 -31.73 6.47 -36.02
C LEU A 10 -31.86 5.61 -34.74
N ILE A 11 -31.93 4.29 -34.91
CA ILE A 11 -31.81 3.34 -33.81
C ILE A 11 -30.33 3.32 -33.43
N ALA A 12 -29.97 4.11 -32.41
CA ALA A 12 -28.66 4.03 -31.80
C ALA A 12 -28.49 2.61 -31.21
N PRO A 13 -27.40 1.89 -31.54
CA PRO A 13 -27.12 0.62 -30.90
C PRO A 13 -26.81 0.89 -29.44
N PHE A 14 -27.73 0.48 -28.55
CA PHE A 14 -27.48 0.45 -27.11
C PHE A 14 -26.38 -0.59 -26.90
N ALA A 15 -25.15 -0.12 -26.72
CA ALA A 15 -24.02 -0.97 -26.40
C ALA A 15 -24.36 -1.71 -25.11
N LEU A 16 -24.49 -3.03 -25.19
CA LEU A 16 -24.50 -3.92 -24.03
C LEU A 16 -23.14 -3.78 -23.35
N GLN A 17 -23.05 -2.86 -22.39
CA GLN A 17 -21.94 -2.86 -21.44
C GLN A 17 -21.92 -4.22 -20.74
N PRO A 18 -20.75 -4.86 -20.60
CA PRO A 18 -20.63 -6.06 -19.80
C PRO A 18 -21.21 -5.74 -18.41
N CYS A 19 -22.06 -6.63 -17.91
CA CYS A 19 -22.69 -6.52 -16.61
C CYS A 19 -21.60 -6.54 -15.53
N VAL A 20 -21.03 -5.37 -15.24
CA VAL A 20 -20.23 -5.13 -14.06
C VAL A 20 -21.13 -5.49 -12.88
N ALA A 21 -20.84 -6.60 -12.21
CA ALA A 21 -21.46 -6.89 -10.93
C ALA A 21 -21.24 -5.67 -10.03
N GLU A 22 -22.33 -5.00 -9.69
CA GLU A 22 -22.34 -3.87 -8.77
C GLU A 22 -21.61 -4.31 -7.49
N PRO A 23 -20.64 -3.55 -6.97
CA PRO A 23 -19.89 -3.95 -5.78
C PRO A 23 -20.82 -4.22 -4.59
N LEU A 24 -21.95 -3.52 -4.52
CA LEU A 24 -23.00 -3.79 -3.55
C LEU A 24 -23.62 -5.18 -3.72
N ALA A 25 -23.84 -5.65 -4.96
CA ALA A 25 -24.37 -6.97 -5.24
C ALA A 25 -23.40 -8.08 -4.79
N LEU A 26 -22.10 -7.90 -5.00
CA LEU A 26 -21.08 -8.85 -4.52
C LEU A 26 -21.02 -8.91 -2.98
N VAL A 27 -21.09 -7.76 -2.31
CA VAL A 27 -21.15 -7.69 -0.84
C VAL A 27 -22.40 -8.37 -0.30
N GLN A 28 -23.56 -8.15 -0.93
CA GLN A 28 -24.81 -8.80 -0.56
C GLN A 28 -24.77 -10.31 -0.78
N ALA A 29 -24.17 -10.78 -1.89
CA ALA A 29 -24.10 -12.19 -2.22
C ALA A 29 -23.13 -12.98 -1.32
N HIS A 30 -21.97 -12.40 -0.98
CA HIS A 30 -20.88 -13.14 -0.36
C HIS A 30 -20.57 -12.75 1.09
N CYS A 31 -20.92 -11.54 1.54
CA CYS A 31 -20.48 -11.05 2.85
C CYS A 31 -21.61 -11.00 3.88
N VAL A 32 -22.82 -10.61 3.47
CA VAL A 32 -23.95 -10.35 4.39
C VAL A 32 -24.38 -11.60 5.17
N LYS A 33 -24.21 -12.81 4.61
CA LYS A 33 -24.51 -14.09 5.28
C LYS A 33 -23.81 -14.25 6.64
N CYS A 34 -22.55 -13.80 6.74
CA CYS A 34 -21.75 -13.88 7.97
C CYS A 34 -21.69 -12.55 8.75
N HIS A 35 -21.92 -11.44 8.06
CA HIS A 35 -21.80 -10.09 8.59
C HIS A 35 -23.16 -9.37 8.62
N GLY A 36 -24.18 -10.00 9.18
CA GLY A 36 -25.45 -9.35 9.54
C GLY A 36 -26.68 -10.23 9.40
N GLN A 37 -26.73 -11.13 8.41
CA GLN A 37 -27.90 -11.99 8.18
C GLN A 37 -28.14 -12.94 9.36
N ASP A 38 -29.42 -13.19 9.68
CA ASP A 38 -29.85 -14.07 10.78
C ASP A 38 -29.27 -13.68 12.15
N GLY A 39 -28.92 -12.40 12.34
CA GLY A 39 -28.29 -11.90 13.57
C GLY A 39 -26.84 -12.34 13.77
N LYS A 40 -26.21 -13.01 12.78
CA LYS A 40 -24.80 -13.38 12.81
C LYS A 40 -23.95 -12.18 12.44
N VAL A 41 -23.15 -11.68 13.37
CA VAL A 41 -22.24 -10.54 13.15
C VAL A 41 -20.80 -10.98 13.42
N LYS A 42 -20.25 -11.81 12.52
CA LYS A 42 -18.84 -12.22 12.62
C LYS A 42 -17.93 -10.99 12.50
N GLY A 43 -16.81 -10.99 13.23
CA GLY A 43 -15.86 -9.87 13.23
C GLY A 43 -16.40 -8.55 13.78
N LYS A 44 -17.59 -8.53 14.41
CA LYS A 44 -18.28 -7.30 14.88
C LYS A 44 -18.60 -6.30 13.76
N VAL A 45 -18.60 -6.75 12.51
CA VAL A 45 -18.94 -5.94 11.33
C VAL A 45 -20.32 -6.36 10.84
N ASN A 46 -21.24 -5.39 10.74
CA ASN A 46 -22.58 -5.59 10.19
C ASN A 46 -22.72 -4.83 8.87
N LEU A 47 -22.78 -5.57 7.76
CA LEU A 47 -22.91 -5.07 6.40
C LEU A 47 -24.37 -5.03 5.91
N LEU A 48 -25.31 -5.63 6.66
CA LEU A 48 -26.74 -5.65 6.34
C LEU A 48 -27.38 -4.24 6.18
N PRO A 49 -26.96 -3.20 6.92
CA PRO A 49 -27.52 -1.86 6.75
C PRO A 49 -27.13 -1.17 5.44
N PHE A 50 -26.13 -1.67 4.70
CA PHE A 50 -25.64 -1.01 3.50
C PHE A 50 -26.57 -1.29 2.32
N LYS A 51 -27.27 -0.25 1.87
CA LYS A 51 -28.22 -0.32 0.76
C LYS A 51 -27.76 0.46 -0.46
N THR A 52 -26.79 1.35 -0.28
CA THR A 52 -26.25 2.22 -1.33
C THR A 52 -24.73 2.31 -1.23
N LEU A 53 -24.08 2.70 -2.33
CA LEU A 53 -22.64 2.96 -2.33
C LEU A 53 -22.27 4.13 -1.41
N ALA A 54 -23.16 5.11 -1.24
CA ALA A 54 -22.98 6.22 -0.31
C ALA A 54 -22.87 5.73 1.15
N ASP A 55 -23.63 4.70 1.54
CA ASP A 55 -23.52 4.10 2.89
C ASP A 55 -22.14 3.52 3.16
N MET A 56 -21.51 2.95 2.13
CA MET A 56 -20.16 2.39 2.20
C MET A 56 -19.11 3.51 2.17
N GLN A 57 -19.27 4.49 1.28
CA GLN A 57 -18.36 5.65 1.15
C GLN A 57 -18.30 6.48 2.43
N ALA A 58 -19.40 6.57 3.18
CA ALA A 58 -19.45 7.24 4.48
C ALA A 58 -18.61 6.55 5.59
N ARG A 59 -18.04 5.36 5.32
CA ARG A 59 -17.26 4.56 6.28
C ARG A 59 -15.90 4.17 5.70
N PRO A 60 -14.98 5.13 5.46
CA PRO A 60 -13.71 4.87 4.79
C PRO A 60 -12.81 3.87 5.53
N VAL A 61 -12.78 3.90 6.86
CA VAL A 61 -12.01 2.93 7.67
C VAL A 61 -12.49 1.50 7.43
N LEU A 62 -13.80 1.28 7.30
CA LEU A 62 -14.34 -0.05 7.01
C LEU A 62 -13.99 -0.49 5.59
N LEU A 63 -13.93 0.44 4.62
CA LEU A 63 -13.48 0.12 3.26
C LEU A 63 -12.02 -0.33 3.23
N GLU A 64 -11.14 0.33 3.99
CA GLU A 64 -9.73 -0.07 4.15
C GLU A 64 -9.62 -1.48 4.75
N ASP A 65 -10.35 -1.75 5.83
CA ASP A 65 -10.37 -3.07 6.47
C ASP A 65 -10.86 -4.15 5.49
N MET A 66 -11.94 -3.89 4.75
CA MET A 66 -12.48 -4.80 3.75
C MET A 66 -11.48 -5.08 2.61
N ILE A 67 -10.75 -4.07 2.16
CA ILE A 67 -9.70 -4.24 1.13
C ILE A 67 -8.60 -5.14 1.67
N ALA A 68 -8.10 -4.88 2.89
CA ALA A 68 -7.02 -5.66 3.49
C ALA A 68 -7.38 -7.15 3.62
N VAL A 69 -8.53 -7.48 4.21
CA VAL A 69 -8.94 -8.89 4.40
C VAL A 69 -9.20 -9.62 3.07
N LEU A 70 -9.62 -8.91 2.02
CA LEU A 70 -9.80 -9.47 0.68
C LEU A 70 -8.46 -9.69 -0.04
N GLU A 71 -7.50 -8.77 0.13
CA GLU A 71 -6.15 -8.90 -0.41
C GLU A 71 -5.38 -10.05 0.26
N ASP A 72 -5.50 -10.15 1.58
CA ASP A 72 -4.89 -11.21 2.39
C ASP A 72 -5.61 -12.56 2.27
N ARG A 73 -6.76 -12.58 1.58
CA ARG A 73 -7.60 -13.77 1.37
C ARG A 73 -8.08 -14.42 2.66
N GLU A 74 -8.21 -13.63 3.73
CA GLU A 74 -8.77 -14.07 5.00
C GLU A 74 -10.30 -14.26 4.90
N MET A 75 -10.93 -13.59 3.94
CA MET A 75 -12.35 -13.73 3.62
C MET A 75 -12.55 -14.25 2.19
N PRO A 76 -13.48 -15.21 1.97
CA PRO A 76 -14.38 -15.86 2.95
C PRO A 76 -13.67 -16.83 3.93
N PRO A 77 -14.26 -17.13 5.10
CA PRO A 77 -13.68 -18.08 6.06
C PRO A 77 -13.61 -19.50 5.49
N GLU A 78 -12.76 -20.35 6.06
CA GLU A 78 -12.52 -21.73 5.57
C GLU A 78 -13.78 -22.58 5.43
N ASP A 79 -14.81 -22.31 6.25
CA ASP A 79 -16.10 -23.03 6.23
C ASP A 79 -17.05 -22.60 5.10
N GLU A 80 -16.73 -21.55 4.34
CA GLU A 80 -17.59 -20.98 3.29
C GLU A 80 -16.93 -21.12 1.91
N PRO A 81 -17.72 -21.20 0.82
CA PRO A 81 -17.19 -21.35 -0.52
C PRO A 81 -16.35 -20.14 -0.91
N ALA A 82 -15.17 -20.40 -1.45
CA ALA A 82 -14.28 -19.36 -1.95
C ALA A 82 -14.94 -18.57 -3.09
N MET A 83 -14.76 -17.25 -3.05
CA MET A 83 -15.17 -16.35 -4.14
C MET A 83 -14.26 -16.58 -5.37
N GLN A 84 -14.81 -16.41 -6.58
CA GLN A 84 -13.99 -16.45 -7.78
C GLN A 84 -12.91 -15.36 -7.75
N ALA A 85 -11.73 -15.65 -8.29
CA ALA A 85 -10.61 -14.71 -8.26
C ALA A 85 -10.91 -13.40 -9.01
N ALA A 86 -11.69 -13.48 -10.10
CA ALA A 86 -12.12 -12.32 -10.87
C ALA A 86 -13.06 -11.41 -10.06
N ASP A 87 -14.09 -11.98 -9.42
CA ASP A 87 -15.04 -11.23 -8.59
C ASP A 87 -14.34 -10.55 -7.41
N ARG A 88 -13.38 -11.24 -6.77
CA ARG A 88 -12.58 -10.67 -5.68
C ARG A 88 -11.76 -9.48 -6.14
N GLN A 89 -11.05 -9.61 -7.26
CA GLN A 89 -10.23 -8.53 -7.81
C GLN A 89 -11.09 -7.33 -8.19
N GLN A 90 -12.24 -7.58 -8.84
CA GLN A 90 -13.19 -6.54 -9.20
C GLN A 90 -13.75 -5.82 -7.97
N LEU A 91 -14.07 -6.57 -6.90
CA LEU A 91 -14.54 -5.99 -5.65
C LEU A 91 -13.46 -5.10 -4.99
N ILE A 92 -12.21 -5.55 -4.94
CA ILE A 92 -11.09 -4.76 -4.39
C ILE A 92 -10.93 -3.45 -5.16
N GLU A 93 -10.95 -3.50 -6.50
CA GLU A 93 -10.81 -2.31 -7.33
C GLU A 93 -11.96 -1.32 -7.12
N ALA A 94 -13.19 -1.83 -6.99
CA ALA A 94 -14.35 -1.01 -6.70
C ALA A 94 -14.27 -0.36 -5.30
N LEU A 95 -13.87 -1.11 -4.27
CA LEU A 95 -13.69 -0.58 -2.91
C LEU A 95 -12.59 0.48 -2.86
N ARG A 96 -11.47 0.29 -3.57
CA ARG A 96 -10.40 1.31 -3.71
C ARG A 96 -10.91 2.57 -4.39
N GLY A 97 -11.76 2.44 -5.41
CA GLY A 97 -12.44 3.56 -6.06
C GLY A 97 -13.32 4.35 -5.10
N LEU A 98 -14.13 3.66 -4.28
CA LEU A 98 -14.97 4.29 -3.26
C LEU A 98 -14.13 4.99 -2.19
N LEU A 99 -13.05 4.35 -1.72
CA LEU A 99 -12.14 4.92 -0.73
C LEU A 99 -11.45 6.18 -1.26
N SER A 100 -10.99 6.17 -2.52
CA SER A 100 -10.38 7.33 -3.17
C SER A 100 -11.37 8.50 -3.27
N SER A 101 -12.63 8.23 -3.60
CA SER A 101 -13.69 9.25 -3.63
C SER A 101 -13.98 9.81 -2.24
N ALA A 102 -14.10 8.95 -1.22
CA ALA A 102 -14.28 9.38 0.16
C ALA A 102 -13.13 10.28 0.64
N ALA A 103 -11.89 9.94 0.30
CA ALA A 103 -10.70 10.71 0.69
C ALA A 103 -10.66 12.11 0.06
N LYS A 104 -11.24 12.29 -1.15
CA LYS A 104 -11.33 13.62 -1.79
C LYS A 104 -12.35 14.54 -1.12
N GLU A 105 -13.42 13.96 -0.57
CA GLU A 105 -14.48 14.71 0.13
C GLU A 105 -14.07 15.06 1.57
N GLN A 106 -13.13 14.31 2.14
CA GLN A 106 -12.63 14.58 3.48
C GLN A 106 -11.80 15.87 3.48
N ALA A 107 -12.25 16.87 4.26
CA ALA A 107 -11.50 18.09 4.45
C ALA A 107 -10.12 17.76 5.04
N PHE A 108 -9.05 18.22 4.39
CA PHE A 108 -7.72 18.15 4.96
C PHE A 108 -7.73 18.88 6.30
N LEU A 109 -7.59 18.13 7.40
CA LEU A 109 -7.32 18.74 8.69
C LEU A 109 -6.01 19.51 8.55
N ALA A 110 -6.04 20.80 8.87
CA ALA A 110 -4.86 21.65 8.83
C ALA A 110 -3.79 21.01 9.73
N THR A 111 -2.78 20.41 9.09
CA THR A 111 -1.68 19.82 9.83
C THR A 111 -0.94 20.96 10.52
N PRO A 112 -0.84 20.97 11.87
CA PRO A 112 -0.21 22.07 12.58
C PRO A 112 1.23 22.20 12.10
N MET A 113 1.71 23.44 11.97
CA MET A 113 3.10 23.71 11.62
C MET A 113 3.99 23.05 12.66
N ARG A 114 4.74 22.03 12.22
CA ARG A 114 5.72 21.31 13.04
C ARG A 114 7.11 21.49 12.45
N ARG A 115 8.13 21.38 13.29
CA ARG A 115 9.51 21.32 12.80
C ARG A 115 9.63 20.11 11.86
N MET A 116 10.26 20.33 10.71
CA MET A 116 10.61 19.24 9.81
C MET A 116 11.62 18.33 10.50
N ASN A 117 11.44 17.02 10.37
CA ASN A 117 12.48 16.07 10.75
C ASN A 117 13.64 16.16 9.73
N ARG A 118 14.77 15.50 10.04
CA ARG A 118 15.96 15.53 9.17
C ARG A 118 15.66 15.11 7.73
N PHE A 119 14.77 14.13 7.54
CA PHE A 119 14.34 13.63 6.22
C PHE A 119 13.51 14.65 5.45
N GLN A 120 12.49 15.20 6.10
CA GLN A 120 11.60 16.20 5.52
C GLN A 120 12.36 17.44 5.11
N TYR A 121 13.32 17.88 5.94
CA TYR A 121 14.18 19.00 5.58
C TYR A 121 15.09 18.66 4.39
N ASN A 122 15.72 17.49 4.39
CA ASN A 122 16.58 17.06 3.28
C ASN A 122 15.78 17.04 1.97
N ASN A 123 14.63 16.36 1.95
CA ASN A 123 13.78 16.25 0.77
C ASN A 123 13.24 17.61 0.34
N ALA A 124 12.76 18.44 1.28
CA ALA A 124 12.24 19.77 0.96
C ALA A 124 13.28 20.66 0.28
N VAL A 125 14.54 20.64 0.72
CA VAL A 125 15.58 21.47 0.11
C VAL A 125 16.10 20.85 -1.20
N VAL A 126 16.21 19.52 -1.29
CA VAL A 126 16.53 18.83 -2.55
C VAL A 126 15.48 19.13 -3.61
N ASP A 127 14.20 19.02 -3.27
CA ASP A 127 13.08 19.27 -4.18
C ASP A 127 12.99 20.76 -4.57
N LEU A 128 13.15 21.67 -3.59
CA LEU A 128 13.02 23.11 -3.85
C LEU A 128 14.18 23.68 -4.70
N LEU A 129 15.37 23.12 -4.55
CA LEU A 129 16.59 23.58 -5.24
C LEU A 129 17.00 22.65 -6.40
N GLU A 130 16.20 21.63 -6.69
CA GLU A 130 16.44 20.62 -7.73
C GLU A 130 17.85 20.00 -7.65
N LEU A 131 18.28 19.65 -6.44
CA LEU A 131 19.62 19.08 -6.22
C LEU A 131 19.67 17.62 -6.69
N ASP A 132 20.79 17.22 -7.29
CA ASP A 132 21.08 15.84 -7.69
C ASP A 132 21.64 14.97 -6.55
N ARG A 133 21.61 15.50 -5.32
CA ARG A 133 22.23 14.88 -4.14
C ARG A 133 21.55 15.28 -2.85
N ASP A 134 21.64 14.41 -1.86
CA ASP A 134 21.23 14.71 -0.49
C ASP A 134 22.16 15.71 0.19
N ILE A 135 21.58 16.57 1.03
CA ILE A 135 22.30 17.56 1.83
C ILE A 135 22.85 16.91 3.09
N PHE A 136 22.10 15.95 3.64
CA PHE A 136 22.47 15.25 4.85
C PHE A 136 22.71 13.79 4.56
N GLN A 137 23.97 13.38 4.50
CA GLN A 137 24.29 11.95 4.46
C GLN A 137 23.84 11.27 5.75
N MET A 138 22.80 10.44 5.65
CA MET A 138 22.34 9.59 6.75
C MET A 138 23.17 8.32 6.79
N ASN A 139 24.29 8.45 7.48
CA ASN A 139 25.22 7.34 7.56
C ASN A 139 24.68 6.29 8.52
N GLU A 140 24.42 5.10 8.00
CA GLU A 140 24.17 3.93 8.83
C GLU A 140 25.34 3.70 9.79
N ARG A 141 25.03 3.53 11.07
CA ARG A 141 26.00 3.09 12.08
C ARG A 141 26.00 1.57 12.13
N LEU A 142 26.76 0.95 11.23
CA LEU A 142 26.91 -0.50 11.21
C LEU A 142 28.01 -0.94 12.17
N MET A 143 27.84 -2.11 12.79
CA MET A 143 28.94 -2.79 13.47
C MET A 143 29.88 -3.37 12.41
N ARG A 144 31.10 -2.85 12.34
CA ARG A 144 32.16 -3.32 11.45
C ARG A 144 33.12 -4.21 12.21
N ARG A 145 33.65 -5.21 11.51
CA ARG A 145 34.78 -5.99 12.03
C ARG A 145 36.02 -5.11 12.06
N ARG A 146 36.76 -5.12 13.18
CA ARG A 146 38.07 -4.46 13.29
C ARG A 146 39.23 -5.40 12.98
N SER A 147 39.01 -6.71 13.13
CA SER A 147 39.96 -7.77 12.81
C SER A 147 39.32 -8.80 11.86
N GLU A 148 40.15 -9.49 11.09
CA GLU A 148 39.76 -10.62 10.24
C GLU A 148 39.51 -11.87 11.11
N TYR A 149 38.36 -11.91 11.78
CA TYR A 149 37.98 -13.02 12.66
C TYR A 149 37.22 -14.15 11.93
N PHE A 150 36.67 -13.88 10.74
CA PHE A 150 35.86 -14.84 9.98
C PHE A 150 36.65 -15.42 8.81
N ASN A 151 37.20 -16.62 9.03
CA ASN A 151 37.85 -17.43 7.99
C ASN A 151 37.21 -18.84 7.97
N PRO A 152 36.28 -19.12 7.04
CA PRO A 152 35.57 -20.41 7.02
C PRO A 152 36.49 -21.60 6.75
N ALA A 153 37.61 -21.39 6.06
CA ALA A 153 38.58 -22.45 5.78
C ALA A 153 39.31 -22.91 7.06
N SER A 154 39.50 -22.03 8.04
CA SER A 154 40.18 -22.38 9.30
C SER A 154 39.29 -23.14 10.29
N LYS A 155 37.96 -23.07 10.13
CA LYS A 155 36.93 -23.61 11.06
C LYS A 155 37.15 -23.22 12.53
N LYS A 156 37.91 -22.16 12.79
CA LYS A 156 38.25 -21.67 14.13
C LYS A 156 37.75 -20.25 14.28
N MET A 157 37.04 -19.99 15.38
CA MET A 157 36.60 -18.67 15.77
C MET A 157 37.38 -18.24 17.02
N PRO A 158 37.83 -16.98 17.12
CA PRO A 158 38.53 -16.51 18.31
C PRO A 158 37.58 -16.38 19.52
N ASN A 159 38.15 -16.45 20.72
CA ASN A 159 37.40 -16.28 21.98
C ASN A 159 36.88 -14.84 22.19
N GLU A 160 37.47 -13.84 21.51
CA GLU A 160 37.06 -12.44 21.55
C GLU A 160 36.99 -11.88 20.13
N VAL A 161 35.95 -11.08 19.85
CA VAL A 161 35.78 -10.36 18.58
C VAL A 161 35.73 -8.87 18.85
N ARG A 162 36.54 -8.10 18.11
CA ARG A 162 36.54 -6.64 18.18
C ARG A 162 35.70 -6.05 17.05
N VAL A 163 34.65 -5.35 17.43
CA VAL A 163 33.76 -4.60 16.52
C VAL A 163 33.86 -3.10 16.76
N SER A 164 33.67 -2.30 15.72
CA SER A 164 33.55 -0.84 15.78
C SER A 164 32.20 -0.41 15.21
N SER A 165 31.51 0.55 15.85
CA SER A 165 30.30 1.15 15.28
C SER A 165 30.68 2.48 14.62
N ARG A 166 30.67 2.52 13.28
CA ARG A 166 31.05 3.72 12.52
C ARG A 166 30.15 3.97 11.31
N PRO A 167 29.91 5.25 10.96
CA PRO A 167 29.22 5.62 9.73
C PRO A 167 30.01 5.18 8.48
N LEU A 168 29.34 4.66 7.45
CA LEU A 168 30.00 4.22 6.21
C LEU A 168 30.60 5.35 5.39
N SER A 169 30.00 6.54 5.41
CA SER A 169 30.49 7.69 4.65
C SER A 169 31.84 8.25 5.08
N LYS A 170 32.40 7.81 6.22
CA LYS A 170 33.75 8.25 6.65
C LYS A 170 34.87 7.34 6.12
N ASP A 171 34.52 6.29 5.38
CA ASP A 171 35.47 5.32 4.80
C ASP A 171 35.64 5.50 3.27
N ILE A 172 35.36 6.69 2.74
CA ILE A 172 35.48 7.02 1.30
C ILE A 172 36.90 6.71 0.77
N ASP A 173 37.92 6.84 1.61
CA ASP A 173 39.32 6.63 1.21
C ASP A 173 39.71 5.15 1.07
N ASN A 174 38.85 4.20 1.49
CA ASN A 174 39.10 2.75 1.45
C ASN A 174 40.41 2.28 2.14
N GLN A 175 41.12 3.16 2.86
CA GLN A 175 42.43 2.90 3.45
C GLN A 175 42.36 2.10 4.76
N ARG A 176 41.16 1.88 5.30
CA ARG A 176 40.99 1.33 6.66
C ARG A 176 40.80 -0.18 6.63
N PRO A 177 41.31 -0.92 7.64
CA PRO A 177 41.17 -2.38 7.73
C PRO A 177 39.77 -2.80 8.24
N GLU A 178 38.97 -1.84 8.70
CA GLU A 178 37.60 -2.04 9.16
C GLU A 178 36.76 -2.48 7.95
N GLY A 179 36.03 -3.59 8.04
CA GLY A 179 35.38 -4.25 6.89
C GLY A 179 34.42 -3.37 6.07
N PHE A 180 33.93 -3.89 4.93
CA PHE A 180 33.07 -3.22 3.92
C PHE A 180 33.78 -2.29 2.93
N ARG A 181 35.05 -2.55 2.61
CA ARG A 181 35.73 -1.90 1.47
C ARG A 181 34.99 -2.16 0.17
N GLY A 182 34.75 -1.11 -0.61
CA GLY A 182 34.08 -1.20 -1.91
C GLY A 182 32.58 -1.54 -1.85
N VAL A 183 31.97 -1.57 -0.66
CA VAL A 183 30.53 -1.73 -0.49
C VAL A 183 29.92 -0.34 -0.39
N SER A 184 29.02 -0.01 -1.32
CA SER A 184 28.21 1.21 -1.23
C SER A 184 27.32 1.15 0.00
N ALA A 185 26.98 2.31 0.59
CA ALA A 185 25.94 2.37 1.60
C ALA A 185 24.66 1.76 1.04
N PHE A 186 23.92 1.01 1.86
CA PHE A 186 22.63 0.51 1.43
C PHE A 186 21.71 1.69 1.10
N PRO A 187 20.93 1.62 -0.01
CA PRO A 187 19.89 2.59 -0.26
C PRO A 187 18.91 2.53 0.90
N GLN A 188 18.62 3.69 1.47
CA GLN A 188 17.86 3.82 2.70
C GLN A 188 16.44 3.26 2.55
N ASP A 189 15.95 2.54 3.57
CA ASP A 189 14.53 2.24 3.73
C ASP A 189 13.78 3.58 3.92
N LYS A 190 12.82 3.87 3.05
CA LYS A 190 12.00 5.10 3.11
C LYS A 190 11.05 5.13 4.30
N ARG A 191 11.00 4.06 5.11
CA ARG A 191 10.09 3.90 6.26
C ARG A 191 10.69 4.30 7.61
N ALA A 192 11.98 4.59 7.70
CA ALA A 192 12.67 4.95 8.95
C ALA A 192 12.76 6.46 9.18
#